data_AF-W5YV37-F1
#
_entry.id   AF-W5YV37-F1
#
_cell.length_a   1.000
_cell.length_b   1.000
_cell.length_c   1.000
_cell.angle_alpha   90.00
_cell.angle_beta   90.00
_cell.angle_gamma   90.00
#
_symmetry.space_group_name_H-M   'P 1'
#
loop_
_entity.id
_entity.type
_entity.pdbx_description
1 polymer ?
#
loop_
_entity_poly.entity_id
_entity_poly.type
_entity_poly.pdbx_seq_one_letter_code
_entity_poly.pdbx_strand_id
1 'polypeptide(L)'
;MEDDGILVSTITPGFIRTDISLNALAADGSAFGEEDENIAGGMDVGECADVIVSALAKGKREIPVGKGKEMAALWVKRVAPEMMFKLARKQN
;
A
#
# COMPACT_ATOMS: atom_id res chain seq x y z
N MET A 1 16.28 20.91 0.07
CA MET A 1 15.56 19.93 -0.79
C MET A 1 14.27 20.52 -1.33
N GLU A 2 13.29 20.85 -0.49
CA GLU A 2 12.14 21.68 -0.92
C GLU A 2 12.60 23.10 -1.31
N ASP A 3 13.55 23.66 -0.55
CA ASP A 3 14.19 24.96 -0.87
C ASP A 3 15.01 24.94 -2.17
N ASP A 4 15.32 23.74 -2.69
CA ASP A 4 16.00 23.55 -3.98
C ASP A 4 15.00 23.29 -5.13
N GLY A 5 13.69 23.42 -4.85
CA GLY A 5 12.62 23.17 -5.81
C GLY A 5 12.27 21.69 -6.02
N ILE A 6 12.80 20.78 -5.20
CA ILE A 6 12.53 19.33 -5.29
C ILE A 6 11.48 18.93 -4.26
N LEU A 7 10.31 18.51 -4.75
CA LEU A 7 9.26 17.92 -3.93
C LEU A 7 9.48 16.41 -3.78
N VAL A 8 9.37 15.91 -2.56
CA VAL A 8 9.53 14.49 -2.23
C VAL A 8 8.26 13.98 -1.55
N SER A 9 7.81 12.80 -1.95
CA SER A 9 6.61 12.16 -1.41
C SER A 9 6.89 10.71 -1.03
N THR A 10 6.30 10.23 0.06
CA THR A 10 6.32 8.83 0.47
C THR A 10 4.96 8.20 0.19
N ILE A 11 4.97 7.11 -0.59
CA ILE A 11 3.76 6.33 -0.85
C ILE A 11 3.62 5.28 0.25
N THR A 12 2.43 5.17 0.84
CA THR A 12 2.08 4.15 1.85
C THR A 12 1.04 3.20 1.26
N PRO A 13 1.47 2.12 0.60
CA PRO A 13 0.56 1.22 -0.09
C PRO A 13 -0.04 0.19 0.86
N GLY A 14 -1.29 -0.14 0.58
CA GLY A 14 -1.92 -1.41 0.89
C GLY A 14 -1.85 -2.37 -0.30
N PHE A 15 -2.71 -3.39 -0.33
CA PHE A 15 -2.75 -4.33 -1.45
C PHE A 15 -3.31 -3.70 -2.72
N ILE A 16 -2.56 -3.82 -3.82
CA ILE A 16 -2.93 -3.35 -5.16
C ILE A 16 -2.99 -4.56 -6.08
N ARG A 17 -4.08 -4.66 -6.86
CA ARG A 17 -4.32 -5.76 -7.78
C ARG A 17 -3.39 -5.66 -8.99
N THR A 18 -2.27 -6.35 -8.90
CA THR A 18 -1.21 -6.44 -9.91
C THR A 18 -0.84 -7.89 -10.13
N ASP A 19 -0.17 -8.20 -11.24
CA ASP A 19 0.23 -9.58 -11.56
C ASP A 19 1.50 -10.03 -10.80
N ILE A 20 1.87 -9.35 -9.70
CA ILE A 20 3.15 -9.60 -9.04
C ILE A 20 3.26 -10.99 -8.42
N SER A 21 2.16 -11.56 -7.88
CA SER A 21 2.19 -12.92 -7.34
C SER A 21 2.30 -13.96 -8.46
N LEU A 22 1.57 -13.76 -9.57
CA LEU A 22 1.63 -14.64 -10.74
C LEU A 22 3.04 -14.70 -11.34
N ASN A 23 3.72 -13.55 -11.37
CA ASN A 23 5.07 -13.41 -11.91
C ASN A 23 6.18 -13.61 -10.86
N ALA A 24 5.83 -13.94 -9.61
CA ALA A 24 6.81 -14.17 -8.57
C ALA A 24 7.59 -15.47 -8.81
N LEU A 25 8.78 -15.56 -8.21
CA LEU A 25 9.58 -16.77 -8.18
C LEU A 25 9.44 -17.45 -6.81
N ALA A 26 9.36 -18.78 -6.82
CA ALA A 26 9.47 -19.61 -5.62
C ALA A 26 10.92 -19.64 -5.11
N ALA A 27 11.12 -20.21 -3.92
CA ALA A 27 12.43 -20.26 -3.26
C ALA A 27 13.50 -21.00 -4.08
N ASP A 28 13.11 -21.90 -4.96
CA ASP A 28 13.99 -22.65 -5.86
C ASP A 28 14.21 -21.99 -7.23
N GLY A 29 13.63 -20.79 -7.43
CA GLY A 29 13.72 -20.04 -8.68
C GLY A 29 12.72 -20.48 -9.76
N SER A 30 11.85 -21.45 -9.48
CA SER A 30 10.73 -21.78 -10.36
C SER A 30 9.64 -20.68 -10.29
N ALA A 31 8.74 -20.63 -11.29
CA ALA A 31 7.62 -19.70 -11.24
C ALA A 31 6.68 -20.05 -10.08
N PHE A 32 6.32 -19.07 -9.26
CA PHE A 32 5.33 -19.24 -8.20
C PHE A 32 3.95 -19.49 -8.81
N GLY A 33 3.53 -18.64 -9.76
CA GLY A 33 2.36 -18.90 -10.62
C GLY A 33 1.00 -18.87 -9.93
N GLU A 34 0.94 -18.57 -8.63
CA GLU A 34 -0.31 -18.51 -7.86
C GLU A 34 -0.78 -17.07 -7.64
N GLU A 35 -2.09 -16.87 -7.69
CA GLU A 35 -2.73 -15.59 -7.39
C GLU A 35 -2.89 -15.45 -5.87
N ASP A 36 -2.32 -14.39 -5.28
CA ASP A 36 -2.52 -14.08 -3.87
C ASP A 36 -3.88 -13.38 -3.67
N GLU A 37 -4.74 -13.93 -2.79
CA GLU A 37 -6.09 -13.41 -2.57
C GLU A 37 -6.11 -11.96 -2.07
N ASN A 38 -5.11 -11.53 -1.30
CA ASN A 38 -5.04 -10.15 -0.82
C ASN A 38 -4.71 -9.19 -1.97
N ILE A 39 -3.79 -9.60 -2.85
CA ILE A 39 -3.46 -8.86 -4.07
C ILE A 39 -4.66 -8.81 -5.00
N ALA A 40 -5.32 -9.95 -5.26
CA ALA A 40 -6.52 -10.03 -6.09
C ALA A 40 -7.68 -9.16 -5.54
N GLY A 41 -7.85 -9.14 -4.22
CA GLY A 41 -8.82 -8.30 -3.52
C GLY A 41 -8.43 -6.82 -3.41
N GLY A 42 -7.20 -6.46 -3.79
CA GLY A 42 -6.60 -5.14 -3.66
C GLY A 42 -7.26 -4.03 -4.48
N MET A 43 -6.84 -2.79 -4.25
CA MET A 43 -7.24 -1.63 -5.05
C MET A 43 -6.89 -1.84 -6.52
N ASP A 44 -7.73 -1.32 -7.42
CA ASP A 44 -7.44 -1.39 -8.85
C ASP A 44 -6.14 -0.64 -9.19
N VAL A 45 -5.33 -1.18 -10.10
CA VAL A 45 -4.04 -0.59 -10.45
C VAL A 45 -4.18 0.78 -11.12
N GLY A 46 -5.23 0.98 -11.93
CA GLY A 46 -5.51 2.27 -12.57
C GLY A 46 -5.89 3.33 -11.54
N GLU A 47 -6.78 2.97 -10.61
CA GLU A 47 -7.16 3.84 -9.48
C GLU A 47 -5.94 4.22 -8.62
N CYS A 48 -5.07 3.24 -8.32
CA CYS A 48 -3.83 3.49 -7.58
C CYS A 48 -2.94 4.51 -8.29
N ALA A 49 -2.73 4.34 -9.60
CA ALA A 49 -1.94 5.25 -10.42
C ALA A 49 -2.52 6.68 -10.42
N ASP A 50 -3.84 6.81 -10.58
CA ASP A 50 -4.54 8.09 -10.59
C ASP A 50 -4.37 8.84 -9.25
N VAL A 51 -4.47 8.13 -8.13
CA VAL A 51 -4.26 8.71 -6.79
C VAL A 51 -2.82 9.19 -6.63
N ILE A 52 -1.83 8.38 -7.01
CA ILE A 52 -0.41 8.72 -6.89
C ILE A 52 -0.11 9.97 -7.72
N VAL A 53 -0.45 9.96 -9.01
CA VAL A 53 -0.15 11.06 -9.94
C VAL A 53 -0.83 12.34 -9.48
N SER A 54 -2.10 12.26 -9.09
CA SER A 54 -2.87 13.42 -8.60
C SER A 54 -2.31 14.01 -7.30
N ALA A 55 -1.78 13.18 -6.40
CA ALA A 55 -1.23 13.61 -5.12
C ALA A 55 0.20 14.17 -5.27
N LEU A 56 1.02 13.57 -6.14
CA LEU A 56 2.33 14.10 -6.53
C LEU A 56 2.19 15.49 -7.15
N ALA A 57 1.24 15.69 -8.07
CA ALA A 57 0.96 17.00 -8.67
C ALA A 57 0.54 18.08 -7.65
N LYS A 58 0.00 17.65 -6.51
CA LYS A 58 -0.39 18.52 -5.38
C LYS A 58 0.71 18.69 -4.32
N GLY A 59 1.92 18.14 -4.55
CA GLY A 59 3.03 18.20 -3.61
C GLY A 59 2.74 17.52 -2.28
N LYS A 60 1.89 16.48 -2.26
CA LYS A 60 1.56 15.78 -1.01
C LYS A 60 2.76 14.98 -0.52
N ARG A 61 3.23 15.26 0.70
CA ARG A 61 4.38 14.57 1.30
C ARG A 61 4.14 13.09 1.60
N GLU A 62 2.91 12.70 1.91
CA GLU A 62 2.54 11.31 2.18
C GLU A 62 1.28 10.94 1.40
N ILE A 63 1.33 9.82 0.69
CA ILE A 63 0.31 9.39 -0.26
C ILE A 63 -0.13 7.96 0.10
N PRO A 64 -1.18 7.80 0.92
CA PRO A 64 -1.77 6.49 1.16
C PRO A 64 -2.52 6.00 -0.08
N VAL A 65 -2.29 4.75 -0.47
CA VAL A 65 -3.00 4.08 -1.57
C VAL A 65 -3.39 2.67 -1.16
N GLY A 66 -4.58 2.21 -1.54
CA GLY A 66 -5.16 0.96 -1.04
C GLY A 66 -6.61 1.16 -0.60
N LYS A 67 -7.28 0.08 -0.20
CA LYS A 67 -8.72 0.13 0.13
C LYS A 67 -9.10 -0.79 1.28
N GLY A 68 -10.26 -0.51 1.88
CA GLY A 68 -10.85 -1.37 2.91
C GLY A 68 -10.15 -1.28 4.27
N LYS A 69 -10.13 -2.41 4.98
CA LYS A 69 -9.74 -2.47 6.41
C LYS A 69 -8.28 -2.09 6.65
N GLU A 70 -7.38 -2.36 5.70
CA GLU A 70 -5.97 -2.00 5.82
C GLU A 70 -5.79 -0.47 5.95
N MET A 71 -6.57 0.30 5.19
CA MET A 71 -6.49 1.76 5.21
C MET A 71 -7.05 2.32 6.50
N ALA A 72 -8.14 1.73 7.01
CA ALA A 72 -8.66 2.06 8.34
C ALA A 72 -7.61 1.75 9.43
N ALA A 73 -6.92 0.60 9.35
CA ALA A 73 -5.86 0.25 10.28
C ALA A 73 -4.66 1.21 10.20
N LEU A 74 -4.28 1.66 8.99
CA LEU A 74 -3.26 2.69 8.81
C LEU A 74 -3.63 3.98 9.54
N TRP A 75 -4.88 4.44 9.41
CA TRP A 75 -5.36 5.63 10.12
C TRP A 75 -5.36 5.44 11.64
N VAL A 76 -5.81 4.27 12.13
CA VAL A 76 -5.72 3.94 13.56
C VAL A 76 -4.27 3.94 14.04
N LYS A 77 -3.33 3.37 13.28
CA LYS A 77 -1.90 3.40 13.59
C LYS A 77 -1.35 4.82 13.68
N ARG A 78 -1.77 5.71 12.77
CA ARG A 78 -1.33 7.12 12.75
C ARG A 78 -1.85 7.92 13.96
N VAL A 79 -3.07 7.66 14.42
CA VAL A 79 -3.71 8.43 15.51
C VAL A 79 -3.51 7.80 16.90
N ALA A 80 -3.52 6.47 16.99
CA ALA A 80 -3.49 5.71 18.24
C ALA A 80 -2.71 4.38 18.07
N PRO A 81 -1.37 4.43 17.94
CA PRO A 81 -0.55 3.24 17.64
C PRO A 81 -0.68 2.13 18.70
N GLU A 82 -0.82 2.48 19.98
CA GLU A 82 -1.05 1.49 21.04
C GLU A 82 -2.36 0.71 20.86
N MET A 83 -3.41 1.38 20.36
CA MET A 83 -4.69 0.73 20.09
C MET A 83 -4.53 -0.26 18.95
N MET A 84 -3.80 0.10 17.90
CA MET A 84 -3.50 -0.82 16.80
C MET A 84 -2.75 -2.07 17.32
N PHE A 85 -1.73 -1.90 18.17
CA PHE A 85 -1.00 -3.04 18.76
C PHE A 85 -1.86 -3.91 19.66
N LYS A 86 -2.86 -3.34 20.34
CA LYS A 86 -3.84 -4.11 21.14
C LYS A 86 -4.81 -4.88 20.23
N LEU A 87 -5.24 -4.30 19.11
CA LEU A 87 -6.12 -4.95 18.13
C LEU A 87 -5.39 -6.11 17.42
N ALA A 88 -4.15 -5.90 16.98
CA ALA A 88 -3.35 -6.94 16.33
C ALA A 88 -3.09 -8.15 17.25
N ARG A 89 -2.88 -7.91 18.55
CA ARG A 89 -2.70 -8.98 19.54
C ARG A 89 -3.94 -9.85 19.75
N LYS A 90 -5.14 -9.35 19.44
CA LYS A 90 -6.40 -10.09 19.58
C LYS A 90 -6.76 -10.95 18.37
N GLN A 91 -6.02 -10.84 17.26
CA GLN A 91 -6.23 -11.64 16.04
C GLN A 91 -5.36 -12.90 16.00
N ASN A 92 -4.63 -13.21 17.07
CA ASN A 92 -3.93 -14.50 17.27
C ASN A 92 -4.64 -15.33 18.33
#